data_AF-A0A0C3AE76-F1
#
_entry.id   AF-A0A0C3AE76-F1
#
_cell.length_a   1.000
_cell.length_b   1.000
_cell.length_c   1.000
_cell.angle_alpha   90.00
_cell.angle_beta   90.00
_cell.angle_gamma   90.00
#
_symmetry.space_group_name_H-M   'P 1'
#
loop_
_entity.id
_entity.type
_entity.pdbx_description
1 polymer ?
#
loop_
_entity_poly.entity_id
_entity_poly.type
_entity_poly.pdbx_seq_one_letter_code
_entity_poly.pdbx_strand_id
1 'polypeptide(L)'
;MHERKKNHIEPEETQERLAPLTTSKSEQSNKPPYEVPVALAPFQPHDPQLLSYRQLLRQMLLKYQWQSTFSIDCSGPPRTQLWKVSFYLGSARIVESEWFSNKDAAKENAAMRALEWLNAYGYH
;
A
#
# COMPACT_ATOMS: atom_id res chain seq x y z
N MET A 1 -43.99 -15.69 -39.88
CA MET A 1 -43.94 -14.23 -40.14
C MET A 1 -45.30 -13.65 -39.79
N HIS A 2 -45.41 -12.86 -38.73
CA HIS A 2 -46.60 -12.04 -38.44
C HIS A 2 -46.14 -10.67 -37.93
N GLU A 3 -46.71 -9.65 -38.57
CA GLU A 3 -46.41 -8.23 -38.47
C GLU A 3 -47.28 -7.52 -37.40
N ARG A 4 -46.72 -6.43 -36.85
CA ARG A 4 -47.35 -5.20 -36.32
C ARG A 4 -48.21 -5.26 -35.05
N LYS A 5 -47.82 -4.45 -34.06
CA LYS A 5 -48.35 -3.07 -33.87
C LYS A 5 -47.49 -2.25 -32.87
N LYS A 6 -47.09 -1.05 -33.32
CA LYS A 6 -46.61 0.08 -32.49
C LYS A 6 -47.81 0.77 -31.83
N ASN A 7 -47.57 1.45 -30.70
CA ASN A 7 -48.22 2.68 -30.17
C ASN A 7 -47.60 2.91 -28.77
N HIS A 8 -46.61 3.78 -28.55
CA HIS A 8 -46.64 5.25 -28.45
C HIS A 8 -47.68 5.78 -27.46
N ILE A 9 -47.23 6.18 -26.25
CA ILE A 9 -47.81 7.21 -25.37
C ILE A 9 -46.62 7.91 -24.66
N GLU A 10 -46.40 9.17 -25.00
CA GLU A 10 -45.90 10.30 -24.19
C GLU A 10 -46.89 11.46 -24.47
N PRO A 11 -46.88 12.65 -23.81
CA PRO A 11 -46.22 13.12 -22.57
C PRO A 11 -47.18 13.99 -21.68
N GLU A 12 -46.72 14.45 -20.51
CA GLU A 12 -47.14 15.74 -19.85
C GLU A 12 -46.11 16.02 -18.72
N GLU A 13 -45.21 17.02 -18.79
CA GLU A 13 -45.38 18.47 -18.50
C GLU A 13 -46.05 18.72 -17.13
N THR A 14 -45.56 19.53 -16.17
CA THR A 14 -45.00 20.91 -16.17
C THR A 14 -44.32 21.12 -14.79
N GLN A 15 -43.03 21.46 -14.66
CA GLN A 15 -42.42 22.80 -14.58
C GLN A 15 -42.92 23.78 -13.49
N GLU A 16 -42.09 24.03 -12.46
CA GLU A 16 -41.79 25.33 -11.84
C GLU A 16 -40.33 25.22 -11.33
N ARG A 17 -39.26 25.76 -11.92
CA ARG A 17 -38.87 27.10 -12.40
C ARG A 17 -38.40 28.03 -11.28
N LEU A 18 -37.24 28.68 -11.56
CA LEU A 18 -36.61 29.86 -10.93
C LEU A 18 -35.67 29.57 -9.75
N ALA A 19 -34.42 30.07 -9.64
CA ALA A 19 -33.48 30.82 -10.49
C ALA A 19 -32.13 30.89 -9.72
N PRO A 20 -31.01 31.30 -10.34
CA PRO A 20 -29.66 31.23 -9.78
C PRO A 20 -29.28 32.48 -8.97
N LEU A 21 -28.36 32.37 -8.01
CA LEU A 21 -27.64 33.54 -7.48
C LEU A 21 -26.13 33.33 -7.58
N THR A 22 -25.56 34.04 -8.54
CA THR A 22 -24.14 34.34 -8.67
C THR A 22 -23.73 35.50 -7.76
N THR A 23 -22.45 35.47 -7.38
CA THR A 23 -21.59 36.62 -7.06
C THR A 23 -21.76 37.26 -5.67
N SER A 24 -20.72 37.14 -4.84
CA SER A 24 -19.87 38.30 -4.56
C SER A 24 -18.48 37.92 -4.04
N LYS A 25 -17.53 38.63 -4.63
CA LYS A 25 -16.08 38.58 -4.55
C LYS A 25 -15.60 39.44 -3.37
N SER A 26 -14.51 39.03 -2.72
CA SER A 26 -13.52 39.88 -2.02
C SER A 26 -12.29 38.97 -1.84
N GLU A 27 -11.23 39.01 -2.67
CA GLU A 27 -10.14 40.01 -2.67
C GLU A 27 -9.77 40.42 -1.22
N GLN A 28 -8.54 40.29 -0.70
CA GLN A 28 -7.25 40.54 -1.32
C GLN A 28 -6.12 40.16 -0.33
N SER A 29 -4.98 39.71 -0.86
CA SER A 29 -3.58 39.91 -0.42
C SER A 29 -3.19 39.71 1.05
N ASN A 30 -2.19 38.84 1.29
CA ASN A 30 -0.83 39.29 1.67
C ASN A 30 0.11 38.08 1.85
N LYS A 31 1.12 37.96 0.98
CA LYS A 31 2.39 37.29 1.32
C LYS A 31 3.31 38.36 1.91
N PRO A 32 4.07 38.03 2.96
CA PRO A 32 5.50 38.27 2.89
C PRO A 32 6.29 36.96 3.00
N PRO A 33 7.47 36.88 2.36
CA PRO A 33 8.33 35.72 2.42
C PRO A 33 9.14 35.76 3.73
N TYR A 34 9.22 34.64 4.43
CA TYR A 34 10.31 34.42 5.38
C TYR A 34 10.77 32.97 5.27
N GLU A 35 11.93 32.82 4.64
CA GLU A 35 12.86 31.72 4.82
C GLU A 35 13.09 31.48 6.32
N VAL A 36 12.92 30.24 6.79
CA VAL A 36 13.98 29.50 7.50
C VAL A 36 13.67 28.00 7.42
N PRO A 37 14.50 27.16 6.78
CA PRO A 37 14.69 25.80 7.26
C PRO A 37 15.88 25.81 8.21
N VAL A 38 15.55 25.56 9.47
CA VAL A 38 16.42 25.22 10.60
C VAL A 38 17.74 24.57 10.19
N ALA A 39 18.82 25.10 10.75
CA ALA A 39 20.18 24.62 10.63
C ALA A 39 20.31 23.09 10.73
N LEU A 40 21.10 22.54 9.81
CA LEU A 40 21.67 21.20 9.83
C LEU A 40 22.28 20.89 11.20
N ALA A 41 21.53 20.22 12.06
CA ALA A 41 22.11 19.54 13.20
C ALA A 41 22.98 18.38 12.67
N PRO A 42 24.24 18.24 13.13
CA PRO A 42 25.12 17.18 12.67
C PRO A 42 24.50 15.83 13.02
N PHE A 43 24.43 14.97 12.00
CA PHE A 43 24.07 13.56 12.12
C PHE A 43 24.76 12.96 13.35
N GLN A 44 23.97 12.60 14.35
CA GLN A 44 24.44 11.83 15.48
C GLN A 44 25.00 10.50 14.95
N PRO A 45 26.11 10.00 15.52
CA PRO A 45 26.74 8.77 15.06
C PRO A 45 25.71 7.66 15.13
N HIS A 46 25.44 7.05 13.98
CA HIS A 46 24.57 5.92 13.85
C HIS A 46 25.12 4.82 14.76
N ASP A 47 24.40 4.48 15.83
CA ASP A 47 24.49 3.15 16.42
C ASP A 47 24.45 2.15 15.26
N PRO A 48 25.28 1.10 15.26
CA PRO A 48 25.09 -0.01 14.34
C PRO A 48 23.79 -0.71 14.72
N GLN A 49 22.64 -0.11 14.37
CA GLN A 49 21.34 -0.75 14.46
C GLN A 49 21.44 -2.03 13.64
N LEU A 50 21.39 -3.16 14.33
CA LEU A 50 21.20 -4.46 13.71
C LEU A 50 19.95 -4.35 12.84
N LEU A 51 20.16 -4.38 11.53
CA LEU A 51 19.08 -4.28 10.55
C LEU A 51 18.14 -5.47 10.77
N SER A 52 16.82 -5.20 10.73
CA SER A 52 15.82 -6.26 10.70
C SER A 52 16.02 -7.16 9.47
N TYR A 53 15.61 -8.42 9.55
CA TYR A 53 15.64 -9.35 8.41
C TYR A 53 14.86 -8.79 7.22
N ARG A 54 13.77 -8.05 7.46
CA ARG A 54 13.03 -7.35 6.40
C ARG A 54 13.89 -6.29 5.69
N GLN A 55 14.68 -5.52 6.42
CA GLN A 55 15.57 -4.52 5.83
C GLN A 55 16.72 -5.16 5.07
N LEU A 56 17.36 -6.19 5.64
CA LEU A 56 18.42 -6.96 4.99
C LEU A 56 17.93 -7.61 3.70
N LEU A 57 16.77 -8.27 3.74
CA LEU A 57 16.16 -8.87 2.55
C LEU A 57 15.88 -7.82 1.47
N ARG A 58 15.35 -6.66 1.86
CA ARG A 58 15.10 -5.56 0.93
C ARG A 58 16.39 -5.07 0.26
N GLN A 59 17.48 -4.94 1.00
CA GLN A 59 18.77 -4.54 0.43
C GLN A 59 19.27 -5.56 -0.61
N MET A 60 19.18 -6.86 -0.30
CA MET A 60 19.54 -7.92 -1.25
C MET A 60 18.66 -7.87 -2.51
N LEU A 61 17.35 -7.75 -2.36
CA LEU A 61 16.43 -7.68 -3.49
C LEU A 61 16.72 -6.49 -4.40
N LEU A 62 17.07 -5.34 -3.83
CA LEU A 62 17.48 -4.16 -4.58
C LEU A 62 18.82 -4.38 -5.31
N LYS A 63 19.80 -5.01 -4.66
CA LYS A 63 21.11 -5.34 -5.26
C LYS A 63 20.95 -6.18 -6.53
N TYR A 64 20.07 -7.18 -6.51
CA TYR A 64 19.82 -8.07 -7.64
C TYR A 64 18.66 -7.61 -8.56
N GLN A 65 18.06 -6.45 -8.26
CA GLN A 65 16.89 -5.92 -8.98
C GLN A 65 15.74 -6.93 -9.09
N TRP A 66 15.55 -7.76 -8.07
CA TRP A 66 14.50 -8.77 -8.07
C TRP A 66 13.17 -8.21 -7.60
N GLN A 67 12.13 -8.53 -8.37
CA GLN A 67 10.75 -8.31 -7.95
C GLN A 67 10.38 -9.36 -6.91
N SER A 68 9.76 -8.94 -5.82
CA SER A 68 9.30 -9.82 -4.77
C SER A 68 8.00 -9.32 -4.14
N THR A 69 7.29 -10.20 -3.47
CA THR A 69 6.04 -9.84 -2.79
C THR A 69 5.84 -10.69 -1.55
N PHE A 70 5.31 -10.08 -0.49
CA PHE A 70 4.78 -10.79 0.66
C PHE A 70 3.27 -10.94 0.53
N SER A 71 2.78 -12.17 0.50
CA SER A 71 1.36 -12.48 0.65
C SER A 71 1.04 -12.77 2.10
N ILE A 72 -0.07 -12.25 2.61
CA ILE A 72 -0.46 -12.39 4.01
C ILE A 72 -1.77 -13.17 4.05
N ASP A 73 -1.72 -14.33 4.70
CA ASP A 73 -2.87 -15.14 5.04
C ASP A 73 -3.22 -14.94 6.52
N CYS A 74 -4.50 -14.94 6.83
CA CYS A 74 -4.97 -14.82 8.21
C CYS A 74 -6.08 -15.83 8.49
N SER A 75 -6.14 -16.34 9.72
CA SER A 75 -7.10 -17.36 10.13
C SER A 75 -7.56 -17.12 11.57
N GLY A 76 -8.78 -17.54 11.88
CA GLY A 76 -9.39 -17.39 13.20
C GLY A 76 -10.13 -16.05 13.42
N PRO A 77 -10.84 -15.91 14.55
CA PRO A 77 -11.63 -14.72 14.86
C PRO A 77 -10.73 -13.53 15.24
N PRO A 78 -11.22 -12.28 15.17
CA PRO A 78 -10.40 -11.06 15.32
C PRO A 78 -9.55 -10.97 16.61
N ARG A 79 -9.98 -11.61 17.71
CA ARG A 79 -9.26 -11.58 19.01
C ARG A 79 -8.18 -12.66 19.14
N THR A 80 -8.19 -13.68 18.29
CA THR A 80 -7.22 -14.78 18.29
C THR A 80 -6.74 -15.05 16.88
N GLN A 81 -6.62 -13.99 16.07
CA GLN A 81 -6.27 -14.09 14.68
C GLN A 81 -4.80 -14.52 14.56
N LEU A 82 -4.58 -15.55 13.75
CA LEU A 82 -3.26 -16.03 13.39
C LEU A 82 -2.90 -15.53 12.00
N TRP A 83 -1.63 -15.25 11.80
CA TRP A 83 -1.06 -14.66 10.60
C TRP A 83 0.01 -15.60 10.05
N LYS A 84 -0.04 -15.84 8.74
CA LYS A 84 0.99 -16.54 7.99
C LYS A 84 1.40 -15.67 6.81
N VAL A 85 2.69 -15.63 6.52
CA VAL A 85 3.22 -14.79 5.46
C VAL A 85 4.02 -15.66 4.50
N SER A 86 3.65 -15.61 3.22
CA SER A 86 4.38 -16.27 2.13
C SER A 86 5.24 -15.23 1.40
N PHE A 87 6.49 -15.57 1.11
CA PHE A 87 7.40 -14.74 0.33
C PHE A 87 7.57 -15.30 -1.08
N TYR A 88 7.37 -14.42 -2.07
CA TYR A 88 7.48 -14.72 -3.49
C TYR A 88 8.64 -13.94 -4.10
N LEU A 89 9.41 -14.61 -4.94
CA LEU A 89 10.41 -13.99 -5.81
C LEU A 89 9.93 -14.13 -7.25
N GLY A 90 9.58 -13.01 -7.89
CA GLY A 90 8.76 -13.01 -9.10
C GLY A 90 7.41 -13.69 -8.85
N SER A 91 7.08 -14.71 -9.63
CA SER A 91 5.87 -15.53 -9.48
C SER A 91 6.07 -16.78 -8.63
N ALA A 92 7.31 -17.11 -8.23
CA ALA A 92 7.61 -18.32 -7.49
C ALA A 92 7.49 -18.08 -5.99
N ARG A 93 6.71 -18.93 -5.30
CA ARG A 93 6.70 -18.97 -3.82
C ARG A 93 7.98 -19.67 -3.36
N ILE A 94 8.80 -18.97 -2.60
CA ILE A 94 10.09 -19.50 -2.17
C ILE A 94 10.03 -20.00 -0.73
N VAL A 95 9.42 -19.23 0.18
CA VAL A 95 9.26 -19.61 1.58
C VAL A 95 7.92 -19.15 2.14
N GLU A 96 7.57 -19.70 3.30
CA GLU A 96 6.44 -19.28 4.12
C GLU A 96 6.85 -19.24 5.59
N SER A 97 6.26 -18.34 6.37
CA SER A 97 6.39 -18.30 7.81
C SER A 97 5.59 -19.42 8.47
N GLU A 98 5.86 -19.67 9.75
CA GLU A 98 4.89 -20.32 10.63
C GLU A 98 3.67 -19.42 10.88
N TRP A 99 2.68 -19.94 11.61
CA TRP A 99 1.54 -19.13 12.08
C TRP A 99 1.93 -18.35 13.33
N PHE A 100 1.74 -17.03 13.32
CA PHE A 100 2.00 -16.15 14.46
C PHE A 100 0.75 -15.40 14.88
N SER A 101 0.61 -15.12 16.18
CA SER A 101 -0.41 -14.20 16.70
C SER A 101 -0.16 -12.73 16.36
N ASN A 102 1.06 -12.41 15.90
CA ASN A 102 1.47 -11.07 15.51
C ASN A 102 1.87 -11.04 14.02
N LYS A 103 1.25 -10.13 13.27
CA LYS A 103 1.47 -9.96 11.82
C LYS A 103 2.92 -9.57 11.48
N ASP A 104 3.53 -8.69 12.26
CA ASP A 104 4.91 -8.26 12.03
C ASP A 104 5.91 -9.39 12.35
N ALA A 105 5.64 -10.19 13.39
CA ALA A 105 6.43 -11.39 13.67
C ALA A 105 6.37 -12.40 12.51
N ALA A 106 5.19 -12.62 11.91
CA ALA A 106 5.06 -13.47 10.74
C ALA A 106 5.86 -12.94 9.54
N LYS A 107 5.83 -11.62 9.29
CA LYS A 107 6.63 -11.00 8.22
C LYS A 107 8.13 -11.11 8.47
N GLU A 108 8.55 -10.90 9.71
CA GLU A 108 9.95 -10.98 10.11
C GLU A 108 10.48 -12.41 9.95
N ASN A 109 9.70 -13.41 10.39
CA ASN A 109 10.02 -14.82 10.20
C ASN A 109 10.08 -15.19 8.71
N ALA A 110 9.11 -14.76 7.89
CA ALA A 110 9.16 -14.99 6.44
C ALA A 110 10.41 -14.36 5.80
N ALA A 111 10.81 -13.16 6.23
CA ALA A 111 11.99 -12.49 5.72
C ALA A 111 13.29 -13.20 6.12
N MET A 112 13.39 -13.65 7.38
CA MET A 112 14.50 -14.46 7.87
C MET A 112 14.64 -15.74 7.03
N ARG A 113 13.56 -16.50 6.84
CA ARG A 113 13.58 -17.73 6.04
C ARG A 113 13.93 -17.46 4.57
N ALA A 114 13.51 -16.33 4.02
CA ALA A 114 13.85 -15.94 2.66
C ALA A 114 15.35 -15.63 2.51
N LEU A 115 15.94 -14.95 3.48
CA LEU A 115 17.39 -14.72 3.54
C LEU A 115 18.17 -16.02 3.67
N GLU A 116 17.73 -16.93 4.55
CA GLU A 116 18.33 -18.26 4.70
C GLU A 116 18.28 -19.05 3.39
N TRP A 117 17.14 -19.03 2.70
CA TRP A 117 17.00 -19.64 1.38
C TRP A 117 17.97 -19.00 0.39
N LEU A 118 18.00 -17.67 0.27
CA LEU A 118 18.91 -16.99 -0.67
C LEU A 118 20.39 -17.34 -0.41
N ASN A 119 20.79 -17.36 0.87
CA ASN A 119 22.13 -17.74 1.27
C ASN A 119 22.45 -19.20 0.93
N ALA A 120 21.51 -20.13 1.16
CA ALA A 120 21.68 -21.54 0.83
C ALA A 120 21.88 -21.80 -0.68
N TYR A 121 21.36 -20.93 -1.54
CA TYR A 121 21.54 -20.98 -3.00
C TYR A 121 22.69 -20.09 -3.50
N GLY A 122 23.49 -19.53 -2.59
CA GLY A 122 24.71 -18.79 -2.93
C GLY A 122 24.50 -17.31 -3.28
N TYR A 123 23.34 -16.74 -2.95
CA TYR A 123 23.06 -15.32 -3.15
C TYR A 123 23.39 -14.52 -1.88
N HIS A 124 24.48 -13.75 -1.93
CA HIS A 124 25.02 -12.89 -0.86
C HIS A 124 25.43 -11.52 -1.40
#